data_AF-A0A9X1FR41-F1
#
_entry.id   AF-A0A9X1FR41-F1
#
_cell.length_a   1.000
_cell.length_b   1.000
_cell.length_c   1.000
_cell.angle_alpha   90.00
_cell.angle_beta   90.00
_cell.angle_gamma   90.00
#
_symmetry.space_group_name_H-M   'P 1'
#
loop_
_entity.id
_entity.type
_entity.pdbx_description
1 polymer ?
#
loop_
_entity_poly.entity_id
_entity_poly.type
_entity_poly.pdbx_seq_one_letter_code
_entity_poly.pdbx_strand_id
1 'polypeptide(L)'
;MKYFLIILFIAIVVALITGFYVKPDDPKMGDLLIGLSVSGLFLVLMPLFVYHRWKNKNVKDYMLTKENIEKMQAYSKDKKL
;
A
#
# COMPACT_ATOMS: atom_id res chain seq x y z
N MET A 1 -2.03 -8.92 10.73
CA MET A 1 -1.44 -8.08 9.66
C MET A 1 -2.16 -6.76 9.44
N LYS A 2 -3.51 -6.70 9.43
CA LYS A 2 -4.26 -5.43 9.29
C LYS A 2 -3.81 -4.35 10.29
N TYR A 3 -3.71 -4.70 11.58
CA TYR A 3 -3.26 -3.78 12.62
C TYR A 3 -1.77 -3.42 12.52
N PHE A 4 -0.92 -4.35 12.05
CA PHE A 4 0.51 -4.10 11.89
C PHE A 4 0.78 -2.98 10.89
N LEU A 5 0.14 -3.03 9.72
CA LEU A 5 0.26 -1.97 8.71
C LEU A 5 -0.27 -0.63 9.21
N ILE A 6 -1.35 -0.64 10.00
CA ILE A 6 -1.93 0.58 10.59
C ILE A 6 -0.96 1.19 11.61
N ILE A 7 -0.38 0.38 12.50
CA ILE A 7 0.61 0.84 13.48
C ILE A 7 1.84 1.40 12.77
N LEU A 8 2.33 0.72 11.73
CA LEU A 8 3.46 1.20 10.93
C LEU A 8 3.14 2.53 10.23
N PHE A 9 1.94 2.67 9.67
CA PHE A 9 1.49 3.91 9.05
C PHE A 9 1.44 5.06 10.06
N ILE A 10 0.86 4.83 11.24
CA ILE A 10 0.80 5.83 12.32
C ILE A 10 2.21 6.24 12.76
N ALA A 11 3.12 5.29 12.92
CA ALA A 11 4.51 5.59 13.29
C ALA A 11 5.20 6.50 12.26
N ILE A 12 5.00 6.26 10.97
CA ILE A 12 5.54 7.10 9.89
C ILE A 12 4.92 8.50 9.91
N VAL A 13 3.61 8.61 10.14
CA VAL A 13 2.92 9.90 10.24
C VAL A 13 3.44 10.70 11.44
N VAL A 14 3.63 10.06 12.59
CA VAL A 14 4.22 10.71 13.77
C VAL A 14 5.64 11.17 13.47
N ALA A 15 6.48 10.32 12.85
CA ALA A 15 7.85 10.69 12.46
C ALA A 15 7.88 11.90 11.50
N LEU A 16 6.95 11.96 10.56
CA LEU A 16 6.81 13.05 9.60
C LEU A 16 6.40 14.35 10.31
N ILE A 17 5.43 14.30 11.23
CA ILE A 17 5.03 15.45 12.06
C ILE A 17 6.21 15.93 12.92
N THR A 18 6.95 15.02 13.55
CA THR A 18 8.14 15.39 14.35
C THR A 18 9.22 16.03 13.48
N GLY A 19 9.41 15.57 12.24
CA GLY A 19 10.36 16.18 11.31
C GLY A 19 9.99 17.62 10.98
N PHE A 20 8.71 17.90 10.75
CA PHE A 20 8.22 19.28 10.55
C PHE A 20 8.29 20.14 11.81
N TYR A 21 8.15 19.56 12.99
CA TYR A 21 8.27 20.26 14.26
C TYR A 21 9.72 20.64 14.60
N VAL A 22 10.69 19.80 14.25
CA VAL A 22 12.13 20.03 14.52
C VAL A 22 12.78 20.92 13.47
N LYS A 23 12.23 20.97 12.25
CA LYS A 23 12.74 21.78 11.13
C LYS A 23 13.00 23.27 11.44
N PRO A 24 12.19 23.97 12.25
CA PRO A 24 12.45 25.37 12.62
C PRO A 24 13.72 25.57 13.45
N ASP A 25 14.04 24.61 14.34
CA ASP A 25 15.20 24.69 15.24
C ASP A 25 16.47 24.13 14.58
N ASP A 26 16.34 23.01 13.87
CA ASP A 26 17.43 22.40 13.10
C ASP A 26 16.90 21.96 11.72
N PRO A 27 17.13 22.78 10.67
CA PRO A 27 16.63 22.49 9.34
C PRO A 27 17.29 21.25 8.72
N LYS A 28 18.55 20.93 9.08
CA LYS A 28 19.24 19.75 8.53
C LYS A 28 18.64 18.46 9.08
N MET A 29 18.44 18.42 10.39
CA MET A 29 17.81 17.26 11.04
C MET A 29 16.33 17.12 10.67
N GLY A 30 15.60 18.23 10.57
CA GLY A 30 14.20 18.23 10.14
C GLY A 30 14.02 17.67 8.73
N ASP A 31 14.82 18.14 7.76
CA ASP A 31 14.75 17.66 6.37
C ASP A 31 15.18 16.19 6.25
N LEU A 32 16.18 15.74 7.03
CA LEU A 32 16.58 14.33 7.10
C LEU A 32 15.43 13.44 7.61
N LEU A 33 14.76 13.85 8.69
CA LEU A 33 13.64 13.10 9.28
C LEU A 33 12.45 13.03 8.33
N ILE A 34 12.13 14.13 7.64
CA ILE A 34 11.07 14.16 6.64
C ILE A 34 11.43 13.23 5.47
N GLY A 35 12.65 13.33 4.93
CA GLY A 35 13.13 12.48 3.85
C GLY A 35 13.07 11.00 4.22
N LEU A 36 13.57 10.64 5.41
CA LEU A 36 13.58 9.27 5.90
C LEU A 36 12.15 8.73 6.14
N SER A 37 11.24 9.57 6.64
CA SER A 37 9.83 9.20 6.81
C SER A 37 9.15 8.92 5.47
N VAL A 38 9.36 9.78 4.47
CA VAL A 38 8.79 9.61 3.13
C VAL A 38 9.41 8.40 2.42
N SER A 39 10.73 8.22 2.51
CA SER A 39 11.39 7.03 1.96
C SER A 39 10.92 5.75 2.66
N GLY A 40 10.72 5.75 3.98
CA GLY A 40 10.16 4.62 4.71
C GLY A 40 8.73 4.31 4.28
N LEU A 41 7.91 5.32 4.02
CA LEU A 41 6.56 5.14 3.48
C LEU A 41 6.60 4.46 2.11
N PHE A 42 7.45 4.93 1.21
CA PHE A 42 7.45 4.44 -0.16
C PHE A 42 8.18 3.10 -0.33
N LEU A 43 9.30 2.91 0.37
CA LEU A 43 10.13 1.71 0.22
C LEU A 43 9.72 0.57 1.16
N VAL A 44 9.12 0.87 2.31
CA VAL A 44 8.74 -0.17 3.29
C VAL A 44 7.23 -0.37 3.30
N LEU A 45 6.45 0.70 3.54
CA LEU A 45 5.01 0.57 3.73
C LEU A 45 4.29 0.14 2.45
N MET A 46 4.68 0.69 1.29
CA MET A 46 4.09 0.35 -0.01
C MET A 46 4.30 -1.13 -0.40
N PRO A 47 5.52 -1.69 -0.43
CA PRO A 47 5.71 -3.11 -0.76
C PRO A 47 5.05 -4.04 0.24
N LEU A 48 5.10 -3.69 1.53
CA LEU A 48 4.47 -4.48 2.58
C LEU A 48 2.94 -4.48 2.46
N PHE A 49 2.35 -3.34 2.09
CA PHE A 49 0.92 -3.23 1.81
C PHE A 49 0.52 -4.11 0.62
N VAL A 50 1.26 -4.06 -0.48
CA VAL A 50 1.01 -4.90 -1.66
C VAL A 50 1.11 -6.38 -1.29
N TYR A 51 2.17 -6.80 -0.60
CA TYR A 51 2.34 -8.17 -0.15
C TYR A 51 1.17 -8.63 0.74
N HIS A 52 0.75 -7.80 1.70
CA HIS A 52 -0.37 -8.14 2.55
C HIS A 52 -1.69 -8.28 1.77
N ARG A 53 -1.92 -7.39 0.79
CA ARG A 53 -3.14 -7.38 -0.04
C ARG A 53 -3.18 -8.56 -1.01
N TRP A 54 -2.04 -8.98 -1.54
CA TRP A 54 -1.93 -10.05 -2.52
C TRP A 54 -1.79 -11.46 -1.94
N LYS A 55 -1.63 -11.60 -0.62
CA LYS A 55 -1.43 -12.91 0.04
C LYS A 55 -2.46 -14.00 -0.33
N ASN A 56 -3.71 -13.61 -0.64
CA ASN A 56 -4.79 -14.55 -0.96
C ASN A 56 -5.34 -14.41 -2.39
N LYS A 57 -4.60 -13.75 -3.30
CA LYS A 57 -5.05 -13.51 -4.68
C LYS A 57 -4.16 -14.29 -5.65
N ASN A 58 -4.76 -15.10 -6.50
CA ASN A 58 -4.03 -15.75 -7.59
C ASN A 58 -3.96 -14.78 -8.77
N VAL A 59 -2.76 -14.54 -9.30
CA VAL A 59 -2.55 -13.65 -10.46
C VAL A 59 -3.31 -14.15 -11.69
N LYS A 60 -3.44 -15.47 -11.86
CA LYS A 60 -4.10 -16.10 -13.00
C LYS A 60 -5.60 -15.76 -13.07
N ASP A 61 -6.25 -15.52 -11.93
CA ASP A 61 -7.66 -15.13 -11.89
C ASP A 61 -7.90 -13.73 -12.46
N TYR A 62 -6.83 -12.93 -12.62
CA TYR A 62 -6.87 -11.59 -13.19
C TYR A 62 -6.31 -11.51 -14.62
N MET A 63 -5.85 -12.62 -15.19
CA MET A 63 -5.36 -12.65 -16.57
C MET A 63 -6.52 -12.85 -17.56
N LEU A 64 -6.46 -12.17 -18.70
CA LEU A 64 -7.40 -12.34 -19.82
C LEU A 64 -7.11 -13.62 -20.60
N THR A 65 -7.24 -14.77 -19.94
CA THR A 65 -7.19 -16.08 -20.58
C THR A 65 -8.54 -16.42 -21.21
N LYS A 66 -8.55 -17.30 -22.22
CA LYS A 66 -9.79 -17.76 -22.85
C LYS A 66 -10.79 -18.30 -21.82
N GLU A 67 -10.30 -19.10 -20.86
CA GLU A 67 -11.12 -19.66 -19.77
C GLU A 67 -11.76 -18.57 -18.90
N ASN A 68 -11.02 -17.51 -18.54
CA ASN A 68 -11.57 -16.42 -17.73
C ASN A 68 -12.57 -15.57 -18.52
N ILE A 69 -12.34 -15.35 -19.81
CA ILE A 69 -13.27 -14.64 -20.70
C ILE A 69 -14.58 -15.43 -20.86
N GLU A 70 -14.49 -16.74 -21.06
CA GLU A 70 -15.67 -17.62 -21.13
C GLU A 70 -16.47 -17.62 -19.81
N LYS A 71 -15.79 -17.68 -18.66
CA LYS A 71 -16.44 -17.52 -17.34
C LYS A 71 -17.16 -16.18 -17.19
N MET A 72 -16.55 -15.07 -17.65
CA MET A 72 -17.16 -13.74 -17.61
C MET A 72 -18.41 -13.66 -18.52
N GLN A 73 -18.36 -14.25 -19.70
CA GLN A 73 -19.48 -14.31 -20.64
C GLN A 73 -20.64 -15.16 -20.11
N ALA A 74 -20.32 -16.33 -19.52
CA ALA A 74 -21.31 -17.20 -18.88
C ALA A 74 -22.03 -16.50 -17.72
N TYR A 75 -21.27 -15.81 -16.84
CA TYR A 75 -21.84 -15.02 -15.74
C TYR A 75 -22.75 -13.89 -16.23
N SER A 76 -22.38 -13.20 -17.32
CA SER A 76 -23.21 -12.14 -17.93
C SER A 76 -24.51 -12.67 -18.54
N LYS A 77 -24.49 -13.90 -19.07
CA LYS A 77 -25.66 -14.56 -19.67
C LYS A 77 -26.65 -15.05 -18.61
N ASP A 78 -26.15 -15.54 -17.48
CA ASP A 78 -26.94 -16.00 -16.33
C ASP A 78 -27.66 -14.84 -15.61
N LYS A 79 -26.98 -13.69 -15.49
CA LYS A 79 -27.52 -12.48 -14.83
C LYS A 79 -28.52 -11.67 -15.68
N LYS A 80 -28.80 -12.12 -16.91
CA LYS A 80 -29.81 -11.54 -17.82
C LYS A 80 -31.16 -12.27 -17.76
N LEU A 81 -31.32 -13.24 -16.87
CA LEU A 81 -32.61 -13.75 -16.39
C LEU A 81 -33.05 -12.98 -15.13
#